data_AF-A0A922CLJ8-F1
#
_entry.id   AF-A0A922CLJ8-F1
#
_cell.length_a   1.000
_cell.length_b   1.000
_cell.length_c   1.000
_cell.angle_alpha   90.00
_cell.angle_beta   90.00
_cell.angle_gamma   90.00
#
_symmetry.space_group_name_H-M   'P 1'
#
loop_
_entity.id
_entity.type
_entity.pdbx_description
1 polymer ?
#
loop_
_entity_poly.entity_id
_entity_poly.type
_entity_poly.pdbx_seq_one_letter_code
_entity_poly.pdbx_strand_id
1 'polypeptide(L)'
;MLLGQTYTRLHVCEIINNQPCCPPQQVNRHVNDLFEDLRDGLNLISLLEVLSGEHLPRERGRMRFHMLQNVQMALDFLRYKKIKLVNIRAEDIVDGNPKLTLGLIWTIILHFQMAWRNSTSSRLRDGHDTDLSSV
;
A
#
# COMPACT_ATOMS: atom_id res chain seq x y z
N MET A 1 9.23 12.26 -27.22
CA MET A 1 7.76 12.45 -27.32
C MET A 1 7.21 11.09 -27.74
N LEU A 2 6.57 10.28 -26.89
CA LEU A 2 5.50 10.58 -25.93
C LEU A 2 5.80 10.00 -24.53
N LEU A 3 5.51 10.83 -23.51
CA LEU A 3 5.29 10.43 -22.13
C LEU A 3 3.87 9.85 -22.00
N GLY A 4 3.70 8.78 -21.22
CA GLY A 4 2.41 8.45 -20.61
C GLY A 4 2.05 6.97 -20.57
N GLN A 5 1.74 6.51 -19.35
CA GLN A 5 1.08 5.24 -18.96
C GLN A 5 2.04 4.05 -18.72
N THR A 6 2.07 3.36 -17.57
CA THR A 6 1.40 3.47 -16.27
C THR A 6 2.10 2.48 -15.31
N TYR A 7 2.34 2.89 -14.07
CA TYR A 7 3.06 2.18 -13.00
C TYR A 7 2.31 0.98 -12.38
N THR A 8 1.68 0.11 -13.17
CA THR A 8 0.84 -1.00 -12.64
C THR A 8 1.29 -2.37 -13.14
N ARG A 9 2.51 -2.78 -12.79
CA ARG A 9 2.95 -4.18 -12.97
C ARG A 9 3.40 -4.78 -11.64
N LEU A 10 2.47 -4.86 -10.69
CA LEU A 10 2.62 -5.58 -9.41
C LEU A 10 2.13 -7.05 -9.48
N HIS A 11 1.77 -7.55 -10.67
CA HIS A 11 1.38 -8.95 -10.86
C HIS A 11 2.58 -9.79 -11.32
N VAL A 12 3.22 -10.48 -10.38
CA VAL A 12 3.87 -11.77 -10.66
C VAL A 12 2.85 -12.85 -10.30
N CYS A 13 1.97 -13.21 -11.25
CA CYS A 13 1.23 -14.49 -11.21
C CYS A 13 2.12 -15.48 -11.98
N GLU A 14 2.58 -16.55 -11.34
CA GLU A 14 3.20 -17.65 -12.09
C GLU A 14 2.18 -18.23 -13.07
N ILE A 15 2.56 -18.32 -14.34
CA ILE A 15 1.72 -18.91 -15.38
C ILE A 15 1.76 -20.44 -15.17
N ILE A 16 0.62 -21.05 -14.84
CA ILE A 16 0.48 -22.51 -14.80
C ILE A 16 -0.29 -22.91 -16.06
N ASN A 17 0.30 -23.79 -16.90
CA ASN A 17 -0.32 -24.27 -18.15
C ASN A 17 -0.79 -23.17 -19.11
N ASN A 18 0.02 -22.12 -19.28
CA ASN A 18 -0.31 -20.98 -20.15
C ASN A 18 -1.60 -20.23 -19.76
N GLN A 19 -2.11 -20.45 -18.54
CA GLN A 19 -3.35 -19.86 -18.04
C GLN A 19 -3.04 -19.01 -16.79
N PRO A 20 -3.50 -17.75 -16.74
CA PRO A 20 -3.32 -16.93 -15.55
C PRO A 20 -4.10 -17.54 -14.37
N CYS A 21 -3.40 -17.78 -13.25
CA CYS A 21 -3.97 -18.30 -12.01
C CYS A 21 -5.17 -17.50 -11.48
N CYS A 22 -5.24 -16.22 -11.85
CA CYS A 22 -6.23 -15.27 -11.38
C CYS A 22 -6.73 -14.44 -12.57
N PRO A 23 -8.03 -14.10 -12.65
CA PRO A 23 -8.50 -13.14 -13.65
C PRO A 23 -7.74 -11.81 -13.49
N PRO A 24 -7.44 -11.08 -14.59
CA PRO A 24 -6.77 -9.80 -14.52
C PRO A 24 -7.62 -8.84 -13.71
N GLN A 25 -7.24 -8.60 -12.45
CA GLN A 25 -7.90 -7.61 -11.62
C GLN A 25 -7.40 -6.25 -12.10
N GLN A 26 -8.19 -5.61 -12.95
CA GLN A 26 -8.04 -4.20 -13.23
C GLN A 26 -8.28 -3.47 -11.91
N VAL A 27 -7.20 -3.11 -11.21
CA VAL A 27 -7.26 -2.41 -9.92
C VAL A 27 -7.55 -0.93 -10.19
N ASN A 28 -8.68 -0.63 -10.84
CA ASN A 28 -9.26 0.71 -10.81
C ASN A 28 -10.22 0.75 -9.62
N ARG A 29 -9.66 0.73 -8.42
CA ARG A 29 -10.45 0.80 -7.20
C ARG A 29 -10.66 2.26 -6.85
N HIS A 30 -11.81 2.77 -7.27
CA HIS A 30 -12.29 4.08 -6.88
C HIS A 30 -12.89 3.99 -5.48
N VAL A 31 -12.48 4.89 -4.58
CA VAL A 31 -13.05 5.04 -3.24
C VAL A 31 -14.02 6.20 -3.28
N ASN A 32 -15.31 5.93 -3.08
CA ASN A 32 -16.37 6.94 -3.00
C ASN A 32 -16.56 7.41 -1.56
N ASP A 33 -16.64 6.45 -0.63
CA ASP A 33 -16.77 6.70 0.80
C ASP A 33 -15.67 5.95 1.54
N LEU A 34 -14.73 6.71 2.09
CA LEU A 34 -13.58 6.17 2.80
C LEU A 34 -13.97 5.27 3.99
N PHE A 35 -15.08 5.57 4.65
CA PHE A 35 -15.51 4.85 5.86
C PHE A 35 -16.20 3.53 5.56
N GLU A 36 -16.74 3.39 4.35
CA GLU A 36 -17.36 2.16 3.86
C GLU A 36 -16.40 1.32 3.02
N ASP A 37 -15.70 1.95 2.08
CA ASP A 37 -14.88 1.26 1.08
C ASP A 37 -13.56 0.70 1.65
N LEU A 38 -13.18 1.06 2.88
CA LEU A 38 -12.02 0.48 3.56
C LEU A 38 -12.36 -0.69 4.48
N ARG A 39 -13.64 -0.93 4.76
CA ARG A 39 -14.09 -1.88 5.80
C ARG A 39 -13.71 -3.32 5.48
N ASP A 40 -13.64 -3.68 4.20
CA ASP A 40 -13.25 -5.04 3.79
C ASP A 40 -11.74 -5.32 3.85
N GLY A 41 -10.94 -4.26 4.11
CA GLY A 41 -9.49 -4.29 4.18
C GLY A 41 -8.77 -4.45 2.83
N LEU A 42 -9.48 -4.74 1.74
CA LEU A 42 -8.84 -5.03 0.46
C LEU A 42 -8.22 -3.78 -0.15
N ASN A 43 -8.84 -2.62 0.01
CA ASN A 43 -8.33 -1.34 -0.46
C ASN A 43 -7.11 -0.88 0.33
N LEU A 44 -7.08 -1.13 1.64
CA LEU A 44 -5.89 -0.89 2.47
C LEU A 44 -4.72 -1.76 2.01
N ILE A 45 -4.94 -3.04 1.78
CA ILE A 45 -3.90 -3.95 1.28
C ILE A 45 -3.35 -3.46 -0.06
N SER A 46 -4.23 -3.14 -1.03
CA SER A 46 -3.81 -2.63 -2.34
C SER A 46 -3.01 -1.34 -2.25
N LEU A 47 -3.40 -0.41 -1.36
CA LEU A 47 -2.66 0.82 -1.11
C LEU A 47 -1.25 0.54 -0.59
N LEU A 48 -1.13 -0.36 0.40
CA LEU A 48 0.16 -0.71 0.99
C LEU A 48 1.09 -1.41 0.00
N GLU A 49 0.56 -2.29 -0.85
CA GLU A 49 1.35 -2.93 -1.91
C GLU A 49 1.90 -1.91 -2.90
N VAL A 50 1.08 -0.96 -3.34
CA VAL A 50 1.52 0.10 -4.27
C VAL A 50 2.57 1.01 -3.64
N LEU A 51 2.39 1.39 -2.36
CA LEU A 51 3.32 2.28 -1.67
C LEU A 51 4.64 1.61 -1.29
N SER A 52 4.60 0.32 -0.96
CA SER A 52 5.79 -0.43 -0.51
C SER A 52 6.50 -1.20 -1.62
N GLY A 53 5.80 -1.53 -2.71
CA GLY A 53 6.29 -2.44 -3.75
C GLY A 53 6.31 -3.92 -3.33
N GLU A 54 5.76 -4.27 -2.15
CA GLU A 54 5.71 -5.63 -1.62
C GLU A 54 4.31 -6.23 -1.78
N HIS A 55 4.22 -7.54 -2.01
CA HIS A 55 2.94 -8.24 -2.14
C HIS A 55 2.43 -8.69 -0.77
N LEU A 56 1.15 -8.50 -0.50
CA LEU A 56 0.51 -8.86 0.77
C LEU A 56 -0.53 -9.98 0.57
N PRO A 57 -0.68 -10.90 1.53
CA PRO A 57 -1.73 -11.91 1.49
C PRO A 57 -3.14 -11.26 1.58
N ARG A 58 -4.13 -11.93 0.98
CA ARG A 58 -5.53 -11.48 0.94
C ARG A 58 -6.46 -12.65 1.22
N GLU A 59 -7.33 -12.49 2.20
CA GLU A 59 -8.42 -13.42 2.45
C GLU A 59 -9.56 -13.19 1.45
N ARG A 60 -10.07 -14.29 0.93
CA ARG A 60 -11.18 -14.30 -0.02
C ARG A 60 -12.48 -14.56 0.73
N GLY A 61 -13.41 -13.63 0.65
CA GLY A 61 -14.74 -13.81 1.24
C GLY A 61 -15.37 -12.48 1.64
N ARG A 62 -16.66 -12.51 1.93
CA ARG A 62 -17.46 -11.31 2.28
C ARG A 62 -17.97 -11.28 3.72
N MET A 63 -17.69 -12.34 4.49
CA MET A 63 -18.05 -12.35 5.91
C MET A 63 -17.16 -11.40 6.73
N ARG A 64 -17.69 -10.85 7.82
CA ARG A 64 -16.97 -9.96 8.74
C ARG A 64 -15.63 -10.53 9.21
N PHE A 65 -15.53 -11.84 9.42
CA PHE A 65 -14.27 -12.52 9.74
C PHE A 65 -13.17 -12.27 8.69
N HIS A 66 -13.50 -12.39 7.39
CA HIS A 66 -12.53 -12.14 6.32
C HIS A 66 -12.13 -10.66 6.26
N MET A 67 -13.08 -9.75 6.50
CA MET A 67 -12.82 -8.31 6.57
C MET A 67 -11.85 -7.99 7.71
N LEU A 68 -12.10 -8.52 8.90
CA LEU A 68 -11.22 -8.38 10.06
C LEU A 68 -9.83 -8.91 9.77
N GLN A 69 -9.72 -10.09 9.14
CA GLN A 69 -8.43 -10.67 8.79
C GLN A 69 -7.66 -9.82 7.77
N ASN A 70 -8.33 -9.32 6.73
CA ASN A 70 -7.72 -8.44 5.73
C ASN A 70 -7.22 -7.13 6.35
N VAL A 71 -8.04 -6.48 7.18
CA VAL A 71 -7.61 -5.27 7.90
C VAL A 71 -6.46 -5.60 8.85
N GLN A 72 -6.54 -6.70 9.61
CA GLN A 72 -5.51 -7.08 10.57
C GLN A 72 -4.16 -7.32 9.88
N MET A 73 -4.14 -7.98 8.72
CA MET A 73 -2.93 -8.15 7.91
C MET A 73 -2.33 -6.81 7.47
N ALA A 74 -3.16 -5.85 7.06
CA ALA A 74 -2.69 -4.51 6.72
C ALA A 74 -2.08 -3.78 7.93
N LEU A 75 -2.71 -3.86 9.10
CA LEU A 75 -2.18 -3.25 10.33
C LEU A 75 -0.87 -3.91 10.79
N ASP A 76 -0.76 -5.24 10.69
CA ASP A 76 0.45 -5.98 11.04
C ASP A 76 1.61 -5.65 10.10
N PHE A 77 1.34 -5.48 8.80
CA PHE A 77 2.34 -5.00 7.85
C PHE A 77 2.89 -3.62 8.24
N LEU A 78 2.03 -2.69 8.64
CA LEU A 78 2.47 -1.37 9.11
C LEU A 78 3.36 -1.47 10.35
N ARG A 79 2.99 -2.33 11.32
CA ARG A 79 3.81 -2.59 12.52
C ARG A 79 5.15 -3.23 12.15
N TYR A 80 5.17 -4.15 11.19
CA TYR A 80 6.39 -4.77 10.66
C TYR A 80 7.33 -3.71 10.06
N LYS A 81 6.78 -2.74 9.32
CA LYS A 81 7.50 -1.56 8.81
C LYS A 81 7.88 -0.52 9.88
N LYS A 82 7.70 -0.84 11.17
CA LYS A 82 7.99 0.02 12.34
C LYS A 82 7.16 1.29 12.40
N ILE A 83 5.98 1.29 11.77
CA ILE A 83 5.01 2.38 11.85
C ILE A 83 4.20 2.22 13.13
N LYS A 84 4.16 3.27 13.96
CA LYS A 84 3.43 3.26 15.23
C LYS A 84 1.94 3.52 14.99
N LEU A 85 1.12 2.51 15.22
CA LEU A 85 -0.34 2.62 15.23
C LEU A 85 -0.81 2.86 16.66
N VAL A 86 -1.26 4.08 16.98
CA VAL A 86 -1.74 4.41 18.32
C VAL A 86 -3.23 4.10 18.41
N ASN A 87 -3.57 3.03 19.13
CA ASN A 87 -4.95 2.69 19.48
C ASN A 87 -5.86 2.47 18.25
N ILE A 88 -5.33 1.88 17.18
CA ILE A 88 -6.10 1.46 16.01
C ILE A 88 -6.15 -0.06 15.99
N ARG A 89 -7.36 -0.62 15.98
CA ARG A 89 -7.60 -2.06 15.86
C ARG A 89 -8.33 -2.37 14.55
N ALA A 90 -8.38 -3.66 14.20
CA ALA A 90 -9.04 -4.10 12.98
C ALA A 90 -10.55 -3.85 13.05
N GLU A 91 -11.16 -4.07 14.22
CA GLU A 91 -12.59 -3.86 14.45
C GLU A 91 -13.00 -2.42 14.17
N ASP A 92 -12.17 -1.45 14.59
CA ASP A 92 -12.45 -0.03 14.41
C ASP A 92 -12.58 0.36 12.92
N ILE A 93 -11.79 -0.28 12.05
CA ILE A 93 -11.83 -0.02 10.60
C ILE A 93 -12.98 -0.79 9.95
N VAL A 94 -13.20 -2.05 10.35
CA VAL A 94 -14.33 -2.86 9.83
C VAL A 94 -15.68 -2.26 10.24
N ASP A 95 -15.77 -1.60 11.38
CA ASP A 95 -16.96 -0.88 11.83
C ASP A 95 -17.07 0.54 11.26
N GLY A 96 -16.08 0.99 10.48
CA GLY A 96 -16.12 2.28 9.77
C GLY A 96 -15.94 3.48 10.70
N ASN A 97 -15.22 3.35 11.82
CA ASN A 97 -15.00 4.45 12.76
C ASN A 97 -14.28 5.62 12.05
N PRO A 98 -14.92 6.79 11.87
CA PRO A 98 -14.35 7.85 11.03
C PRO A 98 -13.02 8.39 11.56
N LYS A 99 -12.93 8.57 12.88
CA LYS A 99 -11.75 9.13 13.53
C LYS A 99 -10.54 8.20 13.39
N LEU A 100 -10.74 6.91 13.63
CA LEU A 100 -9.66 5.92 13.57
C LEU A 100 -9.27 5.59 12.12
N THR A 101 -10.24 5.57 11.21
CA THR A 101 -9.99 5.41 9.76
C THR A 101 -9.16 6.56 9.20
N LEU A 102 -9.51 7.81 9.51
CA LEU A 102 -8.71 8.97 9.09
C LEU A 102 -7.31 8.95 9.73
N GLY A 103 -7.21 8.59 11.01
CA GLY A 103 -5.93 8.43 11.70
C GLY A 103 -5.02 7.39 11.03
N LEU A 104 -5.59 6.28 10.57
CA LEU A 104 -4.86 5.25 9.83
C LEU A 104 -4.35 5.79 8.48
N ILE A 105 -5.22 6.40 7.68
CA ILE A 105 -4.85 6.93 6.35
C ILE A 105 -3.81 8.03 6.47
N TRP A 106 -3.98 8.95 7.43
CA TRP A 106 -2.99 9.97 7.74
C TRP A 106 -1.62 9.36 8.08
N THR A 107 -1.60 8.34 8.92
CA THR A 107 -0.36 7.65 9.32
C THR A 107 0.35 7.02 8.11
N ILE A 108 -0.40 6.40 7.20
CA ILE A 108 0.14 5.82 5.96
C ILE A 108 0.74 6.92 5.07
N ILE A 109 -0.01 7.98 4.79
CA ILE A 109 0.45 9.10 3.94
C ILE A 109 1.74 9.69 4.50
N LEU A 110 1.74 10.04 5.79
CA LEU A 110 2.86 10.72 6.43
C LEU A 110 4.14 9.88 6.36
N HIS A 111 4.05 8.58 6.64
CA HIS A 111 5.22 7.70 6.63
C HIS A 111 5.84 7.58 5.24
N PHE A 112 5.03 7.26 4.22
CA PHE A 112 5.55 7.02 2.87
C PHE A 112 6.01 8.31 2.17
N GLN A 113 5.38 9.45 2.46
CA GLN A 113 5.85 10.75 1.96
C GLN A 113 7.22 11.12 2.53
N MET A 114 7.45 10.91 3.83
CA MET A 114 8.75 11.15 4.44
C MET A 114 9.82 10.18 3.94
N ALA A 115 9.48 8.90 3.77
CA ALA A 115 10.39 7.92 3.19
C ALA A 115 10.87 8.33 1.79
N TRP A 116 9.93 8.74 0.92
CA TRP A 116 10.26 9.22 -0.42
C TRP A 116 11.17 10.46 -0.38
N ARG A 117 10.84 11.47 0.45
CA ARG A 117 11.66 12.69 0.60
C ARG A 117 13.09 12.38 1.06
N ASN A 118 13.26 11.43 1.98
CA ASN A 118 14.58 11.04 2.46
C ASN A 118 15.40 10.36 1.36
N SER A 119 14.78 9.52 0.52
CA SER A 119 15.43 8.86 -0.62
C SER A 119 15.82 9.83 -1.75
N THR A 120 15.07 10.92 -1.96
CA THR A 120 15.45 11.95 -2.94
C THR A 120 16.63 12.80 -2.45
N SER A 121 16.70 13.06 -1.13
CA SER A 121 17.77 13.87 -0.55
C SER A 121 19.13 13.15 -0.52
N SER A 122 19.16 11.81 -0.45
CA SER A 122 20.42 11.06 -0.54
C SER A 122 21.00 11.05 -1.96
N ARG A 123 20.16 10.92 -3.00
CA ARG A 123 20.62 10.95 -4.40
C ARG A 123 21.23 12.28 -4.84
N LEU A 124 20.79 13.38 -4.24
CA LEU A 124 21.36 14.71 -4.53
C LEU A 124 22.74 14.92 -3.89
N ARG A 125 23.14 14.08 -2.92
CA ARG A 125 24.48 14.15 -2.31
C ARG A 125 25.53 13.36 -3.11
N ASP A 126 25.14 12.25 -3.74
CA ASP A 126 26.07 11.44 -4.54
C ASP A 126 26.38 12.02 -5.94
N GLY A 127 25.69 13.10 -6.34
CA GLY A 127 25.82 13.71 -7.68
C GLY A 127 26.86 14.83 -7.82
N HIS A 128 27.60 15.19 -6.76
CA HIS A 128 28.58 16.29 -6.80
C HIS A 128 30.05 15.83 -6.72
N ASP A 129 30.35 14.57 -6.45
CA ASP A 129 31.73 14.13 -6.16
C ASP A 129 32.52 13.57 -7.36
N THR A 130 32.00 13.64 -8.60
CA THR A 130 32.72 13.10 -9.78
C THR A 130 33.37 14.13 -10.70
N ASP A 131 33.46 15.42 -10.32
CA ASP A 131 34.06 16.45 -11.20
C ASP A 131 35.31 17.16 -10.63
N LEU A 132 35.90 16.66 -9.54
CA LEU A 132 37.18 17.15 -9.01
C LEU A 132 38.25 16.04 -8.93
N SER A 133 38.56 15.41 -10.06
CA SER A 133 39.81 14.64 -10.21
C SER A 133 40.40 14.68 -11.62
N SER A 134 39.94 15.59 -12.48
CA SER A 134 40.45 15.77 -13.84
C SER A 134 40.86 17.23 -14.09
N VAL A 135 41.89 17.71 -13.40
CA VAL A 135 42.79 18.80 -13.81
C VAL A 135 44.15 18.63 -13.16
#